data_AF-A0A126UX20-F1
#
_entry.id   AF-A0A126UX20-F1
#
_cell.length_a   1.000
_cell.length_b   1.000
_cell.length_c   1.000
_cell.angle_alpha   90.00
_cell.angle_beta   90.00
_cell.angle_gamma   90.00
#
_symmetry.space_group_name_H-M   'P 1'
#
loop_
_entity.id
_entity.type
_entity.pdbx_description
1 polymer ?
#
loop_
_entity_poly.entity_id
_entity_poly.type
_entity_poly.pdbx_seq_one_letter_code
_entity_poly.pdbx_strand_id
1 'polypeptide(L)'
;MPTIQQLIRKPRQPKVKRQKSMHLQACPQKRGVCTRVYTTTPKKPNSAMRRVAKVRLTNGFEVISYIPGEGHNLQEHSVVLIRGGRVKDLPGVRYHVLRGVLDTQGVKDRKQRRSKYGAKRPK
;
A
#
# COMPACT_ATOMS: atom_id res chain seq x y z
N MET A 1 -27.06 17.19 -27.19
CA MET A 1 -27.73 17.23 -25.86
C MET A 1 -28.93 16.28 -25.94
N PRO A 2 -29.12 15.33 -25.02
CA PRO A 2 -30.22 14.35 -25.15
C PRO A 2 -31.59 15.01 -24.91
N THR A 3 -32.61 14.59 -25.65
CA THR A 3 -33.99 15.07 -25.48
C THR A 3 -34.66 14.46 -24.23
N ILE A 4 -35.75 15.07 -23.77
CA ILE A 4 -36.50 14.58 -22.59
C ILE A 4 -37.02 13.15 -22.83
N GLN A 5 -37.56 12.85 -24.00
CA GLN A 5 -38.01 11.49 -24.35
C GLN A 5 -36.86 10.47 -24.35
N GLN A 6 -35.65 10.86 -24.75
CA GLN A 6 -34.46 9.99 -24.66
C GLN A 6 -34.08 9.71 -23.20
N LEU A 7 -34.22 10.68 -22.30
CA LEU A 7 -33.96 10.51 -20.87
C LEU A 7 -35.03 9.65 -20.17
N ILE A 8 -36.29 9.75 -20.60
CA ILE A 8 -37.38 8.89 -20.12
C ILE A 8 -37.14 7.43 -20.54
N ARG A 9 -36.76 7.20 -21.81
CA ARG A 9 -36.44 5.85 -22.32
C ARG A 9 -35.13 5.29 -21.76
N LYS A 10 -34.14 6.16 -21.50
CA LYS A 10 -32.82 5.78 -21.00
C LYS A 10 -32.36 6.78 -19.93
N PRO A 11 -32.61 6.50 -18.64
CA PRO A 11 -32.20 7.40 -17.57
C PRO A 11 -30.68 7.54 -17.51
N ARG A 12 -30.20 8.68 -17.02
CA ARG A 12 -28.77 8.89 -16.79
C ARG A 12 -28.31 7.94 -15.69
N GLN A 13 -27.27 7.17 -15.98
CA GLN A 13 -26.64 6.30 -14.98
C GLN A 13 -25.44 6.98 -14.35
N PRO A 14 -25.28 6.90 -13.01
CA PRO A 14 -24.09 7.38 -12.35
C PRO A 14 -22.87 6.57 -12.81
N LYS A 15 -21.73 7.24 -12.99
CA LYS A 15 -20.48 6.55 -13.33
C LYS A 15 -19.97 5.76 -12.12
N VAL A 16 -19.85 4.44 -12.27
CA VAL A 16 -19.29 3.57 -11.24
C VAL A 16 -17.81 3.90 -11.03
N LYS A 17 -17.44 4.28 -9.80
CA LYS A 17 -16.04 4.56 -9.41
C LYS A 17 -15.40 3.29 -8.85
N ARG A 18 -14.29 2.85 -9.44
CA ARG A 18 -13.50 1.72 -8.91
C ARG A 18 -12.59 2.18 -7.77
N GLN A 19 -12.58 1.43 -6.67
CA GLN A 19 -11.64 1.67 -5.58
C GLN A 19 -10.22 1.24 -5.96
N LYS A 20 -9.23 2.08 -5.63
CA LYS A 20 -7.82 1.82 -5.94
C LYS A 20 -7.23 0.69 -5.08
N SER A 21 -7.75 0.50 -3.86
CA SER A 21 -7.30 -0.46 -2.85
C SER A 21 -8.34 -1.55 -2.58
N MET A 22 -8.78 -2.23 -3.65
CA MET A 22 -9.85 -3.23 -3.60
C MET A 22 -9.58 -4.40 -2.64
N HIS A 23 -8.33 -4.85 -2.50
CA HIS A 23 -7.98 -6.00 -1.67
C HIS A 23 -8.07 -5.74 -0.17
N LEU A 24 -8.29 -4.47 0.25
CA LEU A 24 -8.58 -4.14 1.65
C LEU A 24 -10.05 -4.31 2.01
N GLN A 25 -10.96 -4.52 1.05
CA GLN A 25 -12.40 -4.75 1.30
C GLN A 25 -12.99 -3.74 2.30
N ALA A 26 -12.85 -2.44 2.01
CA ALA A 26 -13.27 -1.32 2.87
C ALA A 26 -12.63 -1.22 4.27
N CYS A 27 -11.72 -2.12 4.66
CA CYS A 27 -10.91 -1.96 5.86
C CYS A 27 -9.81 -0.90 5.65
N PRO A 28 -9.48 -0.07 6.64
CA PRO A 28 -8.39 0.91 6.52
C PRO A 28 -7.01 0.24 6.49
N GLN A 29 -6.85 -0.83 7.27
CA GLN A 29 -5.66 -1.68 7.30
C GLN A 29 -6.05 -3.16 7.24
N LYS A 30 -5.14 -4.01 6.78
CA LYS A 30 -5.26 -5.47 6.92
C LYS A 30 -3.93 -6.08 7.34
N ARG A 31 -4.02 -7.10 8.18
CA ARG A 31 -2.90 -7.96 8.55
C ARG A 31 -2.58 -8.92 7.41
N GLY A 32 -1.30 -9.20 7.21
CA GLY A 32 -0.81 -10.22 6.29
C GLY A 32 0.58 -10.73 6.68
N VAL A 33 1.02 -11.76 5.98
CA VAL A 33 2.31 -12.42 6.16
C VAL A 33 3.17 -12.18 4.93
N CYS A 34 4.42 -11.77 5.11
CA CYS A 34 5.37 -11.63 4.01
C CYS A 34 5.71 -12.99 3.41
N THR A 35 5.45 -13.17 2.11
CA THR A 35 5.87 -14.37 1.37
C THR A 35 7.25 -14.19 0.76
N ARG A 36 7.60 -12.98 0.33
CA ARG A 36 8.94 -12.66 -0.19
C ARG A 36 9.28 -11.20 0.06
N VAL A 37 10.48 -10.92 0.54
CA VAL A 37 11.02 -9.56 0.70
C VAL A 37 12.14 -9.36 -0.32
N TYR A 38 12.02 -8.34 -1.17
CA TYR A 38 12.96 -8.13 -2.29
C TYR A 38 13.00 -6.65 -2.71
N THR A 39 13.90 -6.33 -3.63
CA THR A 39 14.06 -4.99 -4.19
C THR A 39 13.59 -4.97 -5.65
N THR A 40 13.03 -3.84 -6.07
CA THR A 40 12.54 -3.60 -7.43
C THR A 40 13.00 -2.25 -7.94
N THR A 41 13.37 -2.18 -9.23
CA THR A 41 13.68 -0.93 -9.90
C THR A 41 12.39 -0.18 -10.29
N PRO A 42 12.35 1.16 -10.16
CA PRO A 42 11.20 1.97 -10.57
C PRO A 42 11.11 2.10 -12.09
N LYS A 43 9.96 2.59 -12.55
CA LYS A 43 9.80 3.00 -13.96
C LYS A 43 10.68 4.23 -14.26
N LYS A 44 11.15 4.33 -15.51
CA LYS A 44 11.76 5.56 -16.07
C LYS A 44 10.80 6.75 -15.82
N PRO A 45 11.27 7.94 -15.44
CA PRO A 45 12.64 8.48 -15.47
C PRO A 45 13.47 8.21 -14.20
N ASN A 46 12.88 7.60 -13.18
CA ASN A 46 13.52 7.45 -11.88
C ASN A 46 14.47 6.26 -11.87
N SER A 47 15.51 6.33 -11.03
CA SER A 47 16.42 5.21 -10.73
C SER A 47 16.59 5.10 -9.22
N ALA A 48 16.47 3.88 -8.68
CA ALA A 48 16.71 3.52 -7.27
C ALA A 48 16.43 2.03 -7.06
N MET A 49 16.89 1.48 -5.93
CA MET A 49 16.44 0.17 -5.45
C MET A 49 15.31 0.36 -4.42
N ARG A 50 14.07 0.07 -4.82
CA ARG A 50 12.90 0.20 -3.95
C ARG A 50 12.63 -1.12 -3.23
N ARG A 51 12.64 -1.10 -1.90
CA ARG A 51 12.33 -2.27 -1.05
C ARG A 51 10.82 -2.53 -1.03
N VAL A 52 10.43 -3.75 -1.38
CA VAL A 52 9.04 -4.20 -1.45
C VAL A 52 8.88 -5.57 -0.80
N ALA A 53 7.67 -5.87 -0.33
CA ALA A 53 7.30 -7.18 0.17
C ALA A 53 6.06 -7.69 -0.56
N LYS A 54 6.11 -8.94 -1.01
CA LYS A 54 4.91 -9.70 -1.39
C LYS A 54 4.26 -10.19 -0.10
N VAL A 55 3.00 -9.87 0.11
CA VAL A 55 2.27 -10.10 1.36
C VAL A 55 0.99 -10.86 1.05
N ARG A 56 0.80 -12.00 1.72
CA ARG A 56 -0.47 -12.74 1.72
C ARG A 56 -1.34 -12.23 2.84
N LEU A 57 -2.46 -11.62 2.47
CA LEU A 57 -3.40 -11.04 3.42
C LEU A 57 -4.27 -12.10 4.08
N THR A 58 -4.81 -11.76 5.24
CA THR A 58 -5.78 -12.58 5.98
C THR A 58 -7.03 -12.95 5.18
N ASN A 59 -7.38 -12.17 4.14
CA ASN A 59 -8.50 -12.47 3.24
C ASN A 59 -8.10 -13.28 1.99
N GLY A 60 -6.90 -13.88 1.98
CA GLY A 60 -6.44 -14.77 0.92
C GLY A 60 -5.77 -14.09 -0.27
N PHE A 61 -5.91 -12.77 -0.44
CA PHE A 61 -5.26 -12.05 -1.54
C PHE A 61 -3.76 -11.91 -1.33
N GLU A 62 -2.98 -12.15 -2.38
CA GLU A 62 -1.56 -11.79 -2.43
C GLU A 62 -1.38 -10.41 -3.06
N VAL A 63 -0.70 -9.52 -2.36
CA VAL A 63 -0.47 -8.15 -2.81
C VAL A 63 1.00 -7.76 -2.65
N ILE A 64 1.46 -6.84 -3.50
CA ILE A 64 2.79 -6.23 -3.35
C ILE A 64 2.64 -4.94 -2.57
N SER A 65 3.42 -4.83 -1.49
CA SER A 65 3.42 -3.69 -0.58
C SER A 65 4.80 -3.03 -0.56
N TYR A 66 4.81 -1.70 -0.52
CA TYR A 66 6.03 -0.91 -0.39
C TYR A 66 6.43 -0.78 1.07
N ILE A 67 7.72 -0.92 1.35
CA ILE A 67 8.29 -0.76 2.69
C ILE A 67 8.82 0.68 2.81
N PRO A 68 8.18 1.58 3.57
CA PRO A 68 8.53 3.00 3.56
C PRO A 68 9.71 3.31 4.50
N GLY A 69 10.57 4.25 4.10
CA GLY A 69 11.67 4.74 4.94
C GLY A 69 13.00 4.01 4.72
N GLU A 70 14.00 4.42 5.50
CA GLU A 70 15.37 3.88 5.43
C GLU A 70 15.51 2.62 6.29
N GLY A 71 16.21 1.61 5.77
CA GLY A 71 16.40 0.30 6.42
C GLY A 71 15.10 -0.48 6.62
N HIS A 72 15.17 -1.79 6.88
CA HIS A 72 14.05 -2.58 7.39
C HIS A 72 14.57 -3.92 7.93
N ASN A 73 13.78 -4.56 8.78
CA ASN A 73 14.09 -5.84 9.43
C ASN A 73 13.24 -7.02 8.91
N LEU A 74 12.42 -6.81 7.88
CA LEU A 74 11.46 -7.83 7.46
C LEU A 74 12.15 -8.97 6.72
N GLN A 75 11.68 -10.18 7.02
CA GLN A 75 12.11 -11.43 6.43
C GLN A 75 10.89 -12.15 5.86
N GLU A 76 11.10 -13.33 5.29
CA GLU A 76 10.01 -14.24 4.97
C GLU A 76 9.25 -14.60 6.26
N HIS A 77 7.94 -14.81 6.14
CA HIS A 77 7.03 -15.10 7.25
C HIS A 77 6.82 -14.01 8.30
N SER A 78 7.48 -12.85 8.19
CA SER A 78 7.18 -11.72 9.07
C SER A 78 5.72 -11.26 8.91
N VAL A 79 5.05 -11.04 10.04
CA VAL A 79 3.67 -10.56 10.08
C VAL A 79 3.67 -9.04 10.03
N VAL A 80 2.92 -8.48 9.07
CA VAL A 80 2.89 -7.06 8.80
C VAL A 80 1.47 -6.53 8.72
N LEU A 81 1.31 -5.24 9.05
CA LEU A 81 0.07 -4.51 8.84
C LEU A 81 0.22 -3.62 7.60
N ILE A 82 -0.70 -3.76 6.64
CA ILE A 82 -0.68 -2.96 5.41
C ILE A 82 -1.80 -1.92 5.41
N ARG A 83 -1.57 -0.80 4.72
CA ARG A 83 -2.57 0.22 4.38
C ARG A 83 -2.59 0.52 2.89
N GLY A 84 -3.66 1.15 2.45
CA GLY A 84 -3.78 1.66 1.09
C GLY A 84 -2.76 2.77 0.79
N GLY A 85 -2.28 2.79 -0.45
CA GLY A 85 -1.49 3.90 -1.00
C GLY A 85 -0.60 3.42 -2.14
N ARG A 86 -0.80 4.00 -3.32
CA ARG A 86 -0.03 3.63 -4.51
C ARG A 86 1.31 4.36 -4.54
N VAL A 87 2.37 3.61 -4.81
CA VAL A 87 3.66 4.21 -5.18
C VAL A 87 3.62 4.54 -6.67
N LYS A 88 3.75 5.82 -7.03
CA LYS A 88 3.67 6.29 -8.43
C LYS A 88 4.76 5.67 -9.32
N ASP A 89 5.92 5.43 -8.72
CA ASP A 89 7.15 4.98 -9.39
C ASP A 89 7.15 3.48 -9.69
N LEU A 90 6.42 2.68 -8.92
CA LEU A 90 6.40 1.23 -9.05
C LEU A 90 5.06 0.77 -9.64
N PRO A 91 5.04 0.15 -10.83
CA PRO A 91 3.82 -0.45 -11.35
C PRO A 91 3.38 -1.61 -10.43
N GLY A 92 2.06 -1.77 -10.26
CA GLY A 92 1.50 -2.86 -9.43
C GLY A 92 1.55 -2.65 -7.91
N VAL A 93 2.38 -1.74 -7.39
CA VAL A 93 2.52 -1.52 -5.93
C VAL A 93 1.49 -0.51 -5.42
N ARG A 94 0.40 -1.03 -4.84
CA ARG A 94 -0.79 -0.26 -4.42
C ARG A 94 -0.93 -0.09 -2.90
N TYR A 95 -0.06 -0.72 -2.13
CA TYR A 95 -0.13 -0.79 -0.68
C TYR A 95 1.18 -0.37 -0.04
N HIS A 96 1.09 0.07 1.21
CA HIS A 96 2.24 0.39 2.07
C HIS A 96 2.19 -0.45 3.33
N VAL A 97 3.35 -0.91 3.77
CA VAL A 97 3.53 -1.47 5.10
C VAL A 97 3.52 -0.32 6.13
N LEU A 98 2.79 -0.48 7.24
CA LEU A 98 2.93 0.39 8.40
C LEU A 98 4.18 0.02 9.18
N ARG A 99 4.89 1.03 9.68
CA ARG A 99 6.12 0.86 10.48
C ARG A 99 5.84 0.92 11.96
N GLY A 100 6.58 0.16 12.75
CA GLY A 100 6.47 0.13 14.21
C GLY A 100 5.24 -0.63 14.71
N VAL A 101 4.70 -1.54 13.89
CA VAL A 101 3.48 -2.30 14.19
C VAL A 101 3.68 -3.76 13.78
N LEU A 102 3.32 -4.70 14.67
CA LEU A 102 3.65 -6.13 14.53
C LEU A 102 5.18 -6.31 14.38
N ASP A 103 5.64 -7.14 13.46
CA ASP A 103 7.07 -7.45 13.31
C ASP A 103 7.85 -6.34 12.60
N THR A 104 7.16 -5.30 12.10
CA THR A 104 7.81 -4.17 11.42
C THR A 104 8.41 -3.22 12.45
N GLN A 105 9.74 -3.11 12.47
CA GLN A 105 10.38 -2.12 13.33
C GLN A 105 10.24 -0.70 12.75
N GLY A 106 10.21 0.28 13.65
CA GLY A 106 10.30 1.70 13.29
C GLY A 106 11.64 2.03 12.65
N VAL A 107 11.70 3.13 11.91
CA VAL A 107 12.95 3.59 11.29
C VAL A 107 13.87 4.16 12.39
N LYS A 108 15.10 3.67 12.46
CA LYS A 108 16.14 4.13 13.40
C LYS A 108 16.52 5.58 13.11
N ASP A 109 16.88 6.33 14.16
CA ASP A 109 17.41 7.71 14.10
C ASP A 109 16.55 8.76 13.37
N ARG A 110 15.27 8.44 13.15
CA ARG A 110 14.32 9.36 12.50
C ARG A 110 13.93 10.48 13.47
N LYS A 111 14.44 11.70 13.23
CA LYS A 111 14.08 12.89 14.02
C LYS A 111 12.79 13.59 13.54
N GLN A 112 12.51 13.56 12.24
CA GLN A 112 11.36 14.25 11.62
C GLN A 112 10.30 13.28 11.05
N ARG A 113 9.03 13.71 11.05
CA ARG A 113 7.86 12.93 10.57
C ARG A 113 7.78 11.53 11.21
N ARG A 114 8.17 11.43 12.49
CA ARG A 114 8.38 10.18 13.23
C ARG A 114 7.15 9.27 13.26
N SER A 115 5.97 9.87 13.44
CA SER A 115 4.68 9.16 13.51
C SER A 115 4.40 8.32 12.26
N LYS A 116 4.85 8.76 11.07
CA LYS A 116 4.66 8.01 9.82
C LYS A 116 5.55 6.77 9.70
N TYR A 117 6.68 6.76 10.41
CA TYR A 117 7.71 5.73 10.29
C TYR A 117 7.89 4.93 11.59
N GLY A 118 6.94 5.02 12.53
CA GLY A 118 6.95 4.24 13.77
C GLY A 118 8.12 4.55 14.70
N ALA A 119 8.74 5.73 14.58
CA ALA A 119 9.85 6.14 15.44
C ALA A 119 9.34 6.85 16.70
N LYS A 120 9.83 6.44 17.88
CA LYS A 120 9.50 7.09 19.16
C LYS A 120 10.20 8.45 19.28
N ARG A 121 9.69 9.33 20.15
CA ARG A 121 10.37 10.59 20.49
C ARG A 121 11.67 10.22 21.25
N PRO A 122 12.85 10.68 20.80
CA PRO A 122 14.08 10.50 21.57
C PRO A 122 13.92 11.23 22.90
N LYS A 123 14.55 10.69 23.95
CA LYS A 123 14.62 11.32 25.26
C LYS A 123 15.41 12.62 25.17
#